data_AF-A0A1Z5TGZ1-F1
#
_entry.id   AF-A0A1Z5TGZ1-F1
#
_cell.length_a   1.000
_cell.length_b   1.000
_cell.length_c   1.000
_cell.angle_alpha   90.00
_cell.angle_beta   90.00
_cell.angle_gamma   90.00
#
_symmetry.space_group_name_H-M   'P 1'
#
loop_
_entity.id
_entity.type
_entity.pdbx_description
1 polymer ?
#
loop_
_entity_poly.entity_id
_entity_poly.type
_entity_poly.pdbx_seq_one_letter_code
_entity_poly.pdbx_strand_id
1 'polypeptide(L)'
;MTAMPNCLSETLFEGVFKQTRELDDYLARTDRIIGPLYGLPVSVKDRFDVKGVDTPLGYVGRLFKSAEQDAAMVTVLSRFGAVIITKTAFSQRIFWDKTGTPLCGVTTYLGSPHLAPGDPSGGELKPSSIRFPYSGAPVSHEGQSHVPSSAGTLARELSTLTIVTKECLLTAPWNLDPTVTPLPWREDVYQTVQQRPLKIGIIFDDGVVKPHPEI
;
A
#
# COMPACT_ATOMS: atom_id res chain seq x y z
N MET A 1 14.61 -23.86 14.36
CA MET A 1 15.08 -22.93 13.31
C MET A 1 13.85 -22.24 12.76
N THR A 2 13.61 -20.98 13.12
CA THR A 2 12.42 -20.23 12.68
C THR A 2 12.60 -19.91 11.20
N ALA A 3 11.78 -20.50 10.32
CA ALA A 3 11.84 -20.21 8.90
C ALA A 3 11.48 -18.73 8.69
N MET A 4 12.32 -17.98 7.97
CA MET A 4 12.03 -16.59 7.65
C MET A 4 10.84 -16.51 6.69
N PRO A 5 9.91 -15.57 6.89
CA PRO A 5 8.76 -15.42 6.01
C PRO A 5 9.20 -14.89 4.64
N ASN A 6 8.76 -15.54 3.57
CA ASN A 6 9.08 -15.14 2.20
C ASN A 6 8.15 -14.00 1.73
N CYS A 7 8.26 -12.83 2.38
CA CYS A 7 7.34 -11.71 2.22
C CYS A 7 7.85 -10.58 1.32
N LEU A 8 9.10 -10.64 0.85
CA LEU A 8 9.71 -9.64 -0.01
C LEU A 8 9.77 -10.18 -1.44
N SER A 9 9.35 -9.38 -2.42
CA SER A 9 9.52 -9.71 -3.84
C SER A 9 10.77 -9.07 -4.42
N GLU A 10 11.09 -7.84 -4.03
CA GLU A 10 12.22 -7.08 -4.54
C GLU A 10 12.81 -6.16 -3.47
N THR A 11 14.13 -6.10 -3.38
CA THR A 11 14.84 -5.26 -2.40
C THR A 11 15.45 -4.05 -3.10
N LEU A 12 15.13 -2.84 -2.64
CA LEU A 12 15.46 -1.60 -3.35
C LEU A 12 16.69 -0.89 -2.76
N PHE A 13 17.59 -1.62 -2.10
CA PHE A 13 18.64 -1.05 -1.26
C PHE A 13 19.52 -0.01 -1.98
N GLU A 14 19.88 -0.24 -3.24
CA GLU A 14 20.69 0.71 -4.00
C GLU A 14 19.98 2.06 -4.19
N GLY A 15 18.70 2.02 -4.56
CA GLY A 15 17.86 3.22 -4.68
C GLY A 15 17.66 3.93 -3.34
N VAL A 16 17.49 3.15 -2.26
CA VAL A 16 17.33 3.66 -0.89
C VAL A 16 18.53 4.48 -0.45
N PHE A 17 19.75 3.98 -0.61
CA PHE A 17 20.94 4.73 -0.16
C PHE A 17 21.11 6.06 -0.90
N LYS A 18 20.76 6.09 -2.19
CA LYS A 18 20.76 7.32 -2.97
C LYS A 18 19.71 8.30 -2.46
N GLN A 19 18.47 7.83 -2.29
CA GLN A 19 17.36 8.68 -1.82
C GLN A 19 17.63 9.24 -0.42
N THR A 20 18.12 8.42 0.51
CA THR A 20 18.43 8.88 1.87
C THR A 20 19.53 9.93 1.87
N ARG A 21 20.58 9.79 1.05
CA ARG A 21 21.62 10.83 0.91
C ARG A 21 21.06 12.14 0.38
N GLU A 22 20.18 12.09 -0.62
CA GLU A 22 19.54 13.29 -1.16
C GLU A 22 18.68 14.02 -0.11
N LEU A 23 18.01 13.25 0.76
CA LEU A 23 17.27 13.80 1.91
C LEU A 23 18.21 14.46 2.93
N ASP A 24 19.30 13.78 3.30
CA ASP A 24 20.30 14.30 4.24
C ASP A 24 20.98 15.59 3.71
N ASP A 25 21.35 15.61 2.43
CA ASP A 25 21.93 16.78 1.76
C ASP A 25 20.95 17.95 1.72
N TYR A 26 19.65 17.68 1.51
CA TYR A 26 18.61 18.69 1.55
C TYR A 26 18.48 19.31 2.95
N LEU A 27 18.46 18.46 3.99
CA LEU A 27 18.41 18.91 5.38
C LEU A 27 19.63 19.75 5.72
N ALA A 28 20.83 19.30 5.35
CA ALA A 28 22.08 20.03 5.60
C ALA A 28 22.13 21.41 4.91
N ARG A 29 21.55 21.53 3.71
CA ARG A 29 21.53 22.79 2.94
C ARG A 29 20.45 23.76 3.39
N THR A 30 19.27 23.26 3.78
CA THR A 30 18.08 24.08 3.98
C THR A 30 17.62 24.20 5.42
N ASP A 31 18.17 23.38 6.32
CA ASP A 31 17.75 23.22 7.72
C ASP A 31 16.23 22.93 7.85
N ARG A 32 15.67 22.25 6.84
CA ARG A 32 14.26 21.87 6.76
C ARG A 32 14.11 20.42 6.33
N ILE A 33 13.08 19.75 6.85
CA ILE A 33 12.68 18.40 6.45
C ILE A 33 11.69 18.42 5.28
N ILE A 34 11.70 17.36 4.47
CA ILE A 34 10.75 17.17 3.38
C ILE A 34 9.54 16.38 3.88
N GLY A 35 8.43 17.08 4.06
CA GLY A 35 7.14 16.48 4.38
C GLY A 35 7.08 15.75 5.74
N PRO A 36 5.92 15.19 6.09
CA PRO A 36 5.71 14.51 7.37
C PRO A 36 6.20 13.05 7.39
N LEU A 37 6.61 12.49 6.25
CA LEU A 37 7.14 11.13 6.14
C LEU A 37 8.66 11.11 5.91
N TYR A 38 9.35 12.21 6.22
CA TYR A 38 10.79 12.36 6.01
C TYR A 38 11.60 11.17 6.55
N GLY A 39 12.31 10.48 5.65
CA GLY A 39 13.18 9.36 5.98
C GLY A 39 12.45 8.09 6.43
N LEU A 40 11.11 8.08 6.40
CA LEU A 40 10.33 6.93 6.87
C LEU A 40 10.47 5.77 5.88
N PRO A 41 10.96 4.59 6.32
CA PRO A 41 11.03 3.42 5.47
C PRO A 41 9.62 2.89 5.21
N VAL A 42 9.25 2.79 3.94
CA VAL A 42 7.95 2.29 3.49
C VAL A 42 8.16 1.14 2.52
N SER A 43 7.37 0.09 2.67
CA SER A 43 7.26 -0.96 1.66
C SER A 43 5.99 -0.74 0.83
N VAL A 44 6.05 -1.14 -0.44
CA VAL A 44 4.89 -1.12 -1.33
C VAL A 44 4.61 -2.51 -1.84
N LYS A 45 3.35 -2.83 -2.10
CA LYS A 45 3.01 -4.13 -2.70
C LYS A 45 3.63 -4.26 -4.09
N ASP A 46 3.94 -5.49 -4.48
CA ASP A 46 4.55 -5.82 -5.78
C ASP A 46 3.82 -5.21 -6.99
N ARG A 47 2.53 -4.90 -6.81
CA ARG A 47 1.68 -4.27 -7.80
C ARG A 47 1.94 -2.79 -8.08
N PHE A 48 2.66 -2.08 -7.24
CA PHE A 48 2.97 -0.67 -7.48
C PHE A 48 4.25 -0.57 -8.31
N ASP A 49 4.17 0.15 -9.42
CA ASP A 49 5.31 0.47 -10.25
C ASP A 49 6.29 1.36 -9.47
N VAL A 50 7.56 0.95 -9.49
CA VAL A 50 8.69 1.72 -8.98
C VAL A 50 9.68 1.83 -10.13
N LYS A 51 10.10 3.06 -10.43
CA LYS A 51 10.94 3.36 -11.59
C LYS A 51 12.22 2.53 -11.58
N GLY A 52 12.52 1.88 -12.69
CA GLY A 52 13.69 1.02 -12.85
C GLY A 52 13.58 -0.35 -12.19
N VAL A 53 12.39 -0.70 -11.69
CA VAL A 53 12.11 -1.96 -11.01
C VAL A 53 10.98 -2.71 -11.72
N ASP A 54 11.06 -4.04 -11.72
CA ASP A 54 10.01 -4.87 -12.30
C ASP A 54 8.73 -4.89 -11.43
N THR A 55 7.59 -5.03 -12.07
CA THR A 55 6.27 -5.22 -11.43
C THR A 55 5.65 -6.53 -11.91
N PRO A 56 6.14 -7.68 -11.42
CA PRO A 56 5.77 -8.97 -11.98
C PRO A 56 4.35 -9.41 -11.65
N LEU A 57 3.74 -8.98 -10.53
CA LEU A 57 2.44 -9.47 -10.05
C LEU A 57 2.36 -10.99 -9.88
N GLY A 58 3.50 -11.65 -9.63
CA GLY A 58 3.59 -13.10 -9.61
C GLY A 58 3.62 -13.78 -11.00
N TYR A 59 3.80 -13.03 -12.09
CA TYR A 59 3.93 -13.57 -13.45
C TYR A 59 5.37 -13.52 -13.96
N VAL A 60 5.89 -14.69 -14.36
CA VAL A 60 7.21 -14.80 -15.03
C VAL A 60 7.26 -13.94 -16.30
N GLY A 61 6.16 -13.85 -17.06
CA GLY A 61 6.10 -13.06 -18.30
C GLY A 61 6.18 -11.54 -18.12
N ARG A 62 6.20 -11.05 -16.87
CA ARG A 62 6.37 -9.64 -16.52
C ARG A 62 7.75 -9.33 -15.91
N LEU A 63 8.62 -10.34 -15.77
CA LEU A 63 10.01 -10.11 -15.40
C LEU A 63 10.79 -9.43 -16.53
N PHE A 64 11.87 -8.75 -16.15
CA PHE A 64 12.77 -7.99 -17.01
C PHE A 64 12.05 -6.90 -17.80
N LYS A 65 11.03 -6.31 -17.17
CA LYS A 65 10.18 -5.24 -17.72
C LYS A 65 10.05 -4.15 -16.67
N SER A 66 11.15 -3.44 -16.51
CA SER A 66 11.26 -2.39 -15.51
C SER A 66 10.31 -1.25 -15.82
N ALA A 67 9.64 -0.73 -14.79
CA ALA A 67 8.73 0.40 -14.95
C ALA A 67 9.51 1.67 -15.34
N GLU A 68 9.00 2.42 -16.31
CA GLU A 68 9.62 3.68 -16.75
C GLU A 68 9.38 4.83 -15.75
N GLN A 69 8.28 4.74 -15.00
CA GLN A 69 7.80 5.78 -14.09
C GLN A 69 7.26 5.14 -12.81
N ASP A 70 7.30 5.90 -11.72
CA ASP A 70 6.70 5.50 -10.45
C ASP A 70 5.17 5.52 -10.54
N ALA A 71 4.52 4.62 -9.82
CA ALA A 71 3.09 4.68 -9.60
C ALA A 71 2.71 6.02 -8.95
N ALA A 72 1.50 6.52 -9.21
CA ALA A 72 1.04 7.78 -8.64
C ALA A 72 1.07 7.76 -7.10
N MET A 73 0.76 6.62 -6.47
CA MET A 73 0.89 6.46 -5.02
C MET A 73 2.35 6.53 -4.54
N VAL A 74 3.27 5.88 -5.25
CA VAL A 74 4.72 5.91 -4.94
C VAL A 74 5.23 7.35 -5.06
N THR A 75 4.84 8.06 -6.11
CA THR A 75 5.17 9.47 -6.31
C THR A 75 4.69 10.34 -5.15
N VAL A 76 3.44 10.13 -4.70
CA VAL A 76 2.88 10.88 -3.56
C VAL A 76 3.67 10.60 -2.28
N LEU A 77 3.97 9.34 -1.97
CA LEU A 77 4.74 8.96 -0.78
C LEU A 77 6.15 9.57 -0.80
N SER A 78 6.86 9.46 -1.93
CA SER A 78 8.21 10.02 -2.08
C SER A 78 8.23 11.54 -1.97
N ARG A 79 7.20 12.25 -2.46
CA ARG A 79 7.07 13.71 -2.29
C ARG A 79 6.95 14.14 -0.82
N PHE A 80 6.43 13.27 0.04
CA PHE A 80 6.35 13.51 1.48
C PHE A 80 7.58 13.03 2.25
N GLY A 81 8.65 12.63 1.54
CA GLY A 81 9.92 12.23 2.13
C GLY A 81 9.99 10.75 2.50
N ALA A 82 8.98 9.95 2.18
CA ALA A 82 9.01 8.51 2.43
C ALA A 82 10.06 7.81 1.54
N VAL A 83 10.74 6.82 2.09
CA VAL A 83 11.81 6.07 1.41
C VAL A 83 11.31 4.67 1.11
N ILE A 84 11.14 4.35 -0.17
CA ILE A 84 10.61 3.04 -0.59
C ILE A 84 11.72 2.00 -0.53
N ILE A 85 11.67 1.09 0.45
CA ILE A 85 12.78 0.17 0.73
C ILE A 85 12.66 -1.20 0.07
N THR A 86 11.44 -1.64 -0.21
CA THR A 86 11.20 -2.99 -0.74
C THR A 86 9.82 -3.09 -1.35
N LYS A 87 9.68 -3.99 -2.33
CA LYS A 87 8.39 -4.49 -2.78
C LYS A 87 8.04 -5.76 -2.02
N THR A 88 6.81 -5.84 -1.50
CA THR A 88 6.34 -7.02 -0.76
C THR A 88 5.61 -7.98 -1.68
N ALA A 89 5.80 -9.27 -1.40
CA ALA A 89 5.10 -10.37 -2.07
C ALA A 89 3.60 -10.12 -2.12
N PHE A 90 3.01 -10.51 -3.24
CA PHE A 90 1.63 -10.23 -3.57
C PHE A 90 0.97 -11.50 -4.11
N SER A 91 -0.31 -11.70 -3.82
CA SER A 91 -1.06 -12.84 -4.34
C SER A 91 -1.13 -12.77 -5.86
N GLN A 92 -0.87 -13.90 -6.54
CA GLN A 92 -0.88 -13.95 -7.99
C GLN A 92 -2.25 -13.46 -8.50
N ARG A 93 -2.22 -12.36 -9.26
CA ARG A 93 -3.39 -11.73 -9.86
C ARG A 93 -4.50 -11.31 -8.88
N ILE A 94 -4.25 -11.16 -7.57
CA ILE A 94 -5.30 -10.83 -6.56
C ILE A 94 -6.44 -11.87 -6.54
N PHE A 95 -6.16 -13.12 -6.91
CA PHE A 95 -7.17 -14.16 -7.06
C PHE A 95 -7.07 -15.26 -6.01
N TRP A 96 -6.01 -15.23 -5.18
CA TRP A 96 -5.72 -16.29 -4.23
C TRP A 96 -5.63 -15.75 -2.81
N ASP A 97 -6.23 -16.47 -1.86
CA ASP A 97 -6.27 -16.10 -0.44
C ASP A 97 -4.90 -16.28 0.26
N LYS A 98 -3.99 -17.04 -0.36
CA LYS A 98 -2.62 -17.20 0.13
C LYS A 98 -1.66 -16.32 -0.68
N THR A 99 -0.82 -15.56 0.03
CA THR A 99 0.26 -14.81 -0.60
C THR A 99 1.35 -15.79 -1.05
N GLY A 100 1.25 -16.23 -2.31
CA GLY A 100 2.22 -17.11 -2.92
C GLY A 100 2.28 -16.96 -4.43
N THR A 101 3.50 -16.99 -4.97
CA THR A 101 3.73 -16.92 -6.42
C THR A 101 4.83 -17.90 -6.83
N PRO A 102 4.88 -18.32 -8.11
CA PRO A 102 6.01 -19.10 -8.62
C PRO A 102 7.37 -18.39 -8.51
N LEU A 103 7.36 -17.06 -8.33
CA LEU A 103 8.57 -16.23 -8.25
C LEU A 103 9.17 -16.21 -6.86
N CYS A 104 8.32 -15.97 -5.85
CA CYS A 104 8.75 -15.74 -4.47
C CYS A 104 8.27 -16.86 -3.53
N GLY A 105 7.81 -18.00 -4.04
CA GLY A 105 7.23 -19.05 -3.20
C GLY A 105 6.03 -18.57 -2.38
N VAL A 106 5.73 -19.27 -1.29
CA VAL A 106 4.63 -18.94 -0.38
C VAL A 106 5.16 -18.16 0.83
N THR A 107 4.55 -17.01 1.11
CA THR A 107 4.79 -16.28 2.36
C THR A 107 4.19 -17.06 3.53
N THR A 108 4.98 -17.28 4.57
CA THR A 108 4.56 -18.00 5.78
C THR A 108 4.28 -17.04 6.94
N TYR A 109 3.42 -17.45 7.86
CA TYR A 109 3.10 -16.70 9.06
C TYR A 109 4.23 -16.83 10.10
N LEU A 110 4.62 -15.71 10.72
CA LEU A 110 5.71 -15.69 11.70
C LEU A 110 5.46 -16.60 12.92
N GLY A 111 4.21 -16.74 13.35
CA GLY A 111 3.86 -17.61 14.48
C GLY A 111 3.73 -19.10 14.11
N SER A 112 3.70 -19.44 12.83
CA SER A 112 3.70 -20.84 12.38
C SER A 112 4.12 -20.94 10.91
N PRO A 113 5.23 -21.63 10.59
CA PRO A 113 5.69 -21.79 9.22
C PRO A 113 4.75 -22.65 8.36
N HIS A 114 3.79 -23.33 8.98
CA HIS A 114 2.78 -24.16 8.30
C HIS A 114 1.54 -23.38 7.90
N LEU A 115 1.41 -22.12 8.35
CA LEU A 115 0.27 -21.26 8.05
C LEU A 115 0.70 -20.15 7.07
N ALA A 116 -0.20 -19.79 6.15
CA ALA A 116 -0.06 -18.55 5.41
C ALA A 116 -0.54 -17.39 6.31
N PRO A 117 0.02 -16.17 6.18
CA PRO A 117 -0.42 -15.01 6.94
C PRO A 117 -1.79 -14.46 6.48
N GLY A 118 -2.50 -15.17 5.60
CA GLY A 118 -3.68 -14.67 4.87
C GLY A 118 -3.30 -13.71 3.74
N ASP A 119 -4.31 -13.03 3.18
CA ASP A 119 -4.08 -11.90 2.29
C ASP A 119 -3.70 -10.66 3.12
N PRO A 120 -2.49 -10.09 2.94
CA PRO A 120 -2.06 -8.88 3.64
C PRO A 120 -2.96 -7.67 3.33
N SER A 121 -3.78 -7.70 2.28
CA SER A 121 -4.80 -6.66 2.02
C SER A 121 -5.92 -6.62 3.07
N GLY A 122 -6.16 -7.72 3.81
CA GLY A 122 -7.20 -7.77 4.83
C GLY A 122 -6.93 -6.89 6.06
N GLY A 123 -5.65 -6.59 6.34
CA GLY A 123 -5.26 -5.71 7.45
C GLY A 123 -5.13 -4.24 7.09
N GLU A 124 -5.18 -3.89 5.80
CA GLU A 124 -5.01 -2.51 5.33
C GLU A 124 -6.23 -1.66 5.66
N LEU A 125 -6.02 -0.36 5.87
CA LEU A 125 -7.12 0.60 5.83
C LEU A 125 -7.79 0.47 4.47
N LYS A 126 -9.06 0.06 4.44
CA LYS A 126 -9.86 -0.03 3.21
C LYS A 126 -10.71 1.23 3.04
N PRO A 127 -10.24 2.27 2.32
CA PRO A 127 -11.08 3.42 2.01
C PRO A 127 -12.23 3.01 1.07
N SER A 128 -13.10 3.99 0.78
CA SER A 128 -13.97 3.86 -0.40
C SER A 128 -13.11 3.61 -1.62
N SER A 129 -13.58 2.76 -2.54
CA SER A 129 -12.95 2.60 -3.85
C SER A 129 -12.79 3.98 -4.51
N ILE A 130 -11.83 4.11 -5.45
CA ILE A 130 -11.50 5.36 -6.16
C ILE A 130 -11.09 6.55 -5.26
N ARG A 131 -10.71 6.31 -4.00
CA ARG A 131 -10.21 7.36 -3.10
C ARG A 131 -8.70 7.59 -3.19
N PHE A 132 -7.95 6.56 -3.53
CA PHE A 132 -6.50 6.60 -3.73
C PHE A 132 -6.15 6.29 -5.19
N PRO A 133 -5.04 6.85 -5.70
CA PRO A 133 -4.62 6.66 -7.09
C PRO A 133 -4.18 5.22 -7.38
N TYR A 134 -4.48 4.78 -8.60
CA TYR A 134 -4.19 3.48 -9.20
C TYR A 134 -3.31 3.55 -10.44
N SER A 135 -3.02 4.75 -10.97
CA SER A 135 -2.08 4.93 -12.08
C SER A 135 -0.71 4.32 -11.73
N GLY A 136 -0.21 3.43 -12.59
CA GLY A 136 0.99 2.61 -12.34
C GLY A 136 0.81 1.49 -11.31
N ALA A 137 -0.44 1.07 -11.04
CA ALA A 137 -0.74 -0.02 -10.11
C ALA A 137 -1.68 -1.07 -10.73
N PRO A 138 -1.19 -1.93 -11.65
CA PRO A 138 -2.03 -2.89 -12.37
C PRO A 138 -2.91 -3.76 -11.45
N VAL A 139 -4.19 -3.89 -11.81
CA VAL A 139 -5.19 -4.78 -11.20
C VAL A 139 -5.33 -6.08 -11.99
N SER A 140 -6.05 -7.06 -11.43
CA SER A 140 -6.34 -8.36 -12.06
C SER A 140 -7.02 -8.25 -13.43
N HIS A 141 -7.83 -7.19 -13.60
CA HIS A 141 -8.56 -6.86 -14.82
C HIS A 141 -8.52 -5.35 -15.03
N GLU A 142 -7.59 -4.90 -15.87
CA GLU A 142 -7.52 -3.52 -16.29
C GLU A 142 -8.82 -3.13 -17.01
N GLY A 143 -9.41 -1.99 -16.64
CA GLY A 143 -10.71 -1.54 -17.18
C GLY A 143 -11.96 -2.14 -16.52
N GLN A 144 -11.85 -3.12 -15.61
CA GLN A 144 -13.02 -3.65 -14.90
C GLN A 144 -13.57 -2.64 -13.88
N SER A 145 -14.73 -2.05 -14.20
CA SER A 145 -15.38 -1.05 -13.33
C SER A 145 -16.44 -1.61 -12.39
N HIS A 146 -16.90 -2.85 -12.61
CA HIS A 146 -18.00 -3.44 -11.82
C HIS A 146 -17.63 -3.73 -10.35
N VAL A 147 -16.37 -4.14 -10.10
CA VAL A 147 -15.87 -4.43 -8.75
C VAL A 147 -14.53 -3.70 -8.58
N PRO A 148 -14.56 -2.40 -8.25
CA PRO A 148 -13.35 -1.60 -8.21
C PRO A 148 -12.49 -1.99 -7.00
N SER A 149 -11.21 -2.21 -7.26
CA SER A 149 -10.20 -2.42 -6.22
C SER A 149 -10.10 -1.18 -5.32
N SER A 150 -9.75 -1.39 -4.04
CA SER A 150 -9.44 -0.30 -3.10
C SER A 150 -8.02 -0.44 -2.57
N ALA A 151 -7.20 0.59 -2.76
CA ALA A 151 -5.84 0.64 -2.25
C ALA A 151 -5.88 1.18 -0.82
N GLY A 152 -5.02 0.67 0.03
CA GLY A 152 -5.01 0.97 1.45
C GLY A 152 -3.61 1.06 2.00
N THR A 153 -3.47 1.73 3.14
CA THR A 153 -2.22 1.77 3.91
C THR A 153 -2.34 0.82 5.09
N LEU A 154 -1.27 0.08 5.37
CA LEU A 154 -1.13 -0.70 6.60
C LEU A 154 -0.13 0.03 7.51
N ALA A 155 -0.53 0.30 8.75
CA ALA A 155 0.34 0.84 9.77
C ALA A 155 -0.08 0.32 11.15
N ARG A 156 0.83 0.41 12.14
CA ARG A 156 0.57 -0.05 13.51
C ARG A 156 -0.25 0.94 14.34
N GLU A 157 -0.33 2.18 13.88
CA GLU A 157 -1.00 3.27 14.59
C GLU A 157 -2.01 3.97 13.69
N LEU A 158 -3.15 4.33 14.27
CA LEU A 158 -4.19 5.09 13.58
C LEU A 158 -3.73 6.50 13.19
N SER A 159 -2.83 7.10 13.98
CA SER A 159 -2.17 8.37 13.69
C SER A 159 -1.47 8.34 12.34
N THR A 160 -0.66 7.31 12.08
CA THR A 160 0.06 7.11 10.83
C THR A 160 -0.89 6.93 9.64
N LEU A 161 -1.94 6.12 9.81
CA LEU A 161 -2.97 5.95 8.78
C LEU A 161 -3.66 7.29 8.45
N THR A 162 -3.93 8.09 9.47
CA THR A 162 -4.55 9.42 9.33
C THR A 162 -3.64 10.37 8.57
N ILE A 163 -2.35 10.44 8.94
CA ILE A 163 -1.35 11.29 8.27
C ILE A 163 -1.23 10.90 6.80
N VAL A 164 -0.95 9.63 6.49
CA VAL A 164 -0.78 9.18 5.09
C VAL A 164 -2.03 9.47 4.26
N THR A 165 -3.22 9.21 4.80
CA THR A 165 -4.49 9.49 4.12
C THR A 165 -4.70 10.98 3.88
N LYS A 166 -4.49 11.80 4.91
CA LYS A 166 -4.65 13.26 4.85
C LYS A 166 -3.71 13.87 3.82
N GLU A 167 -2.43 13.55 3.93
CA GLU A 167 -1.38 14.08 3.05
C GLU A 167 -1.61 13.65 1.60
N CYS A 168 -1.93 12.37 1.37
CA CYS A 168 -2.28 11.89 0.03
C CYS A 168 -3.40 12.73 -0.59
N LEU A 169 -4.49 12.98 0.14
CA LEU A 169 -5.63 13.73 -0.39
C LEU A 169 -5.36 15.23 -0.55
N LEU A 170 -4.48 15.81 0.26
CA LEU A 170 -4.06 17.21 0.13
C LEU A 170 -3.22 17.47 -1.13
N THR A 171 -2.54 16.45 -1.67
CA THR A 171 -1.81 16.57 -2.95
C THR A 171 -2.69 16.65 -4.19
N ALA A 172 -4.02 16.59 -4.03
CA ALA A 172 -4.96 16.52 -5.15
C ALA A 172 -4.61 15.39 -6.14
N PRO A 173 -4.63 14.11 -5.69
CA PRO A 173 -4.16 12.96 -6.47
C PRO A 173 -4.96 12.75 -7.76
N TRP A 174 -6.18 13.30 -7.85
CA TRP A 174 -6.99 13.34 -9.07
C TRP A 174 -6.34 14.12 -10.23
N ASN A 175 -5.32 14.95 -9.97
CA ASN A 175 -4.52 15.59 -11.02
C ASN A 175 -3.46 14.64 -11.62
N LEU A 176 -3.11 13.57 -10.92
CA LEU A 176 -2.19 12.52 -11.39
C LEU A 176 -2.95 11.32 -11.96
N ASP A 177 -4.14 11.06 -11.45
CA ASP A 177 -4.97 9.92 -11.84
C ASP A 177 -6.45 10.34 -11.97
N PRO A 178 -7.00 10.39 -13.20
CA PRO A 178 -8.37 10.84 -13.43
C PRO A 178 -9.44 9.86 -12.90
N THR A 179 -9.07 8.64 -12.49
CA THR A 179 -9.99 7.68 -11.89
C THR A 179 -10.31 8.00 -10.43
N VAL A 180 -9.54 8.88 -9.80
CA VAL A 180 -9.70 9.24 -8.38
C VAL A 180 -10.80 10.28 -8.21
N THR A 181 -11.65 10.09 -7.21
CA THR A 181 -12.67 11.09 -6.86
C THR A 181 -12.00 12.38 -6.37
N PRO A 182 -12.36 13.56 -6.91
CA PRO A 182 -11.79 14.84 -6.50
C PRO A 182 -12.35 15.32 -5.15
N LEU A 183 -12.06 14.57 -4.08
CA LEU A 183 -12.54 14.82 -2.73
C LEU A 183 -11.36 15.08 -1.78
N PRO A 184 -11.06 16.36 -1.48
CA PRO A 184 -9.97 16.71 -0.57
C PRO A 184 -10.24 16.21 0.86
N TRP A 185 -9.19 16.24 1.68
CA TRP A 185 -9.35 16.08 3.12
C TRP A 185 -10.21 17.21 3.69
N ARG A 186 -11.20 16.86 4.51
CA ARG A 186 -12.11 17.81 5.16
C ARG A 186 -11.88 17.78 6.66
N GLU A 187 -11.10 18.75 7.14
CA GLU A 187 -10.69 18.85 8.54
C GLU A 187 -11.91 19.08 9.46
N ASP A 188 -12.85 19.92 9.04
CA ASP A 188 -14.11 20.19 9.73
C ASP A 188 -14.92 18.90 9.98
N VAL A 189 -15.04 18.06 8.95
CA VAL A 189 -15.74 16.77 9.05
C VAL A 189 -14.99 15.81 9.97
N TYR A 190 -13.67 15.73 9.84
CA TYR A 190 -12.84 14.89 10.71
C TYR A 190 -13.03 15.26 12.19
N GLN A 191 -12.88 16.54 12.53
CA GLN A 191 -13.04 17.03 13.90
C GLN A 191 -14.46 16.82 14.44
N THR A 192 -15.48 17.09 13.63
CA THR A 192 -16.88 16.86 14.01
C THR A 192 -17.15 15.38 14.32
N VAL A 193 -16.58 14.47 13.54
CA VAL A 193 -16.74 13.02 13.74
C VAL A 193 -16.02 12.54 15.00
N GLN A 194 -14.86 13.13 15.34
CA GLN A 194 -14.13 12.81 16.58
C GLN A 194 -14.91 13.22 17.84
N GLN A 195 -15.72 14.28 17.76
CA GLN A 195 -16.43 14.84 18.92
C GLN A 195 -17.81 14.20 19.17
N ARG A 196 -18.39 13.51 18.18
CA ARG A 196 -19.71 12.89 18.30
C ARG A 196 -19.61 11.42 18.74
N PRO A 197 -20.60 10.89 19.47
CA PRO A 197 -20.65 9.48 19.79
C PRO A 197 -20.75 8.62 18.51
N LEU A 198 -19.92 7.58 18.41
CA LEU A 198 -19.97 6.61 17.31
C LEU A 198 -21.22 5.75 17.43
N LYS A 199 -21.93 5.57 16.30
CA LYS A 199 -23.05 4.63 16.18
C LYS A 199 -22.52 3.36 15.52
N ILE A 200 -22.30 2.31 16.31
CA ILE A 200 -21.76 1.04 15.84
C ILE A 200 -22.92 0.04 15.72
N GLY A 201 -23.13 -0.47 14.50
CA GLY A 201 -24.03 -1.59 14.25
C GLY A 201 -23.21 -2.87 14.12
N ILE A 202 -23.66 -3.94 14.76
CA ILE A 202 -23.03 -5.27 14.67
C ILE A 202 -23.98 -6.18 13.91
N ILE A 203 -23.49 -6.76 12.82
CA ILE A 203 -24.18 -7.83 12.09
C ILE A 203 -23.42 -9.12 12.44
N PHE A 204 -24.09 -10.04 13.15
CA PHE A 204 -23.48 -11.29 13.60
C PHE A 204 -23.41 -12.34 12.49
N ASP A 205 -24.46 -12.42 11.69
CA ASP A 205 -24.55 -13.27 10.51
C ASP A 205 -25.54 -12.68 9.51
N ASP A 206 -25.41 -13.06 8.24
CA ASP A 206 -26.33 -12.69 7.16
C ASP A 206 -27.45 -13.72 6.96
N GLY A 207 -27.56 -14.72 7.84
CA GLY A 207 -28.48 -15.85 7.73
C GLY A 207 -28.10 -16.91 6.69
N VAL A 208 -27.01 -16.71 5.94
CA VAL A 208 -26.57 -17.60 4.84
C VAL A 208 -25.23 -18.26 5.16
N VAL A 209 -24.26 -17.51 5.68
CA VAL A 209 -22.92 -17.99 6.04
C VAL A 209 -22.56 -17.54 7.45
N LYS A 210 -22.15 -18.48 8.30
CA LYS A 210 -21.67 -18.17 9.64
C LYS A 210 -20.20 -17.73 9.61
N PRO A 211 -19.78 -16.76 10.44
CA PRO A 211 -18.37 -16.41 10.60
C PRO A 211 -17.54 -17.63 11.02
N HIS A 212 -16.36 -17.81 10.44
CA HIS A 212 -15.45 -18.92 10.76
C HIS A 212 -14.00 -18.41 10.87
N PRO A 213 -13.18 -18.79 11.88
CA PRO A 213 -13.51 -19.44 13.16
C PRO A 213 -13.94 -18.42 14.24
N GLU A 214 -14.27 -18.89 15.45
CA GLU A 214 -14.59 -18.05 16.61
C GLU A 214 -13.45 -17.05 16.89
N ILE A 215 -13.81 -15.77 17.04
CA ILE A 215 -12.89 -14.63 17.26
C ILE A 215 -12.27 -14.70 18.64
#